data_AF-A0A836WXG3-F1
#
_entry.id   AF-A0A836WXG3-F1
#
_cell.length_a   1.000
_cell.length_b   1.000
_cell.length_c   1.000
_cell.angle_alpha   90.00
_cell.angle_beta   90.00
_cell.angle_gamma   90.00
#
_symmetry.space_group_name_H-M   'P 1'
#
loop_
_entity.id
_entity.type
_entity.pdbx_description
1 polymer ?
#
loop_
_entity_poly.entity_id
_entity_poly.type
_entity_poly.pdbx_seq_one_letter_code
_entity_poly.pdbx_strand_id
1 'polypeptide(L)' 'KSFVKELPSADPFHEVGKELPLIKKLIEDGYTGRKGKGGFFRMNKENNHKILESLNYKNHSYHASKKIDLSLLV' A
#
# COMPACT_ATOMS: atom_id res chain seq x y z
N LYS A 1 11.34 15.35 -17.67
CA LYS A 1 11.74 16.16 -16.49
C LYS A 1 11.37 15.39 -15.23
N SER A 2 12.20 15.41 -14.19
CA SER A 2 11.90 14.73 -12.91
C SER A 2 11.45 15.77 -11.89
N PHE A 3 10.28 15.56 -11.27
CA PHE A 3 9.70 16.46 -10.28
C PHE A 3 10.68 16.82 -9.15
N VAL A 4 11.42 15.82 -8.66
CA VAL A 4 12.42 15.99 -7.60
C VAL A 4 13.52 16.97 -8.01
N LYS A 5 13.90 17.04 -9.28
CA LYS A 5 14.96 17.94 -9.77
C LYS A 5 14.51 19.40 -9.86
N GLU A 6 13.21 19.66 -9.79
CA GLU A 6 12.63 21.01 -9.84
C GLU A 6 12.41 21.59 -8.43
N LEU A 7 12.70 20.83 -7.37
CA LEU A 7 12.52 21.26 -5.98
C LEU A 7 13.79 21.90 -5.41
N PRO A 8 13.66 22.89 -4.49
CA PRO A 8 14.78 23.40 -3.70
C PRO A 8 15.43 22.27 -2.88
N SER A 9 16.75 22.32 -2.70
CA SER A 9 17.50 21.29 -1.96
C SER A 9 17.04 21.07 -0.52
N ALA A 10 16.44 22.09 0.11
CA ALA A 10 15.90 22.04 1.46
C ALA A 10 14.43 21.56 1.53
N ASP A 11 13.83 21.17 0.41
CA ASP A 11 12.44 20.74 0.38
C ASP A 11 12.24 19.41 1.15
N PRO A 12 11.32 19.35 2.13
CA PRO A 12 11.04 18.14 2.91
C PRO A 12 10.65 16.91 2.05
N PHE A 13 10.15 17.12 0.83
CA PHE A 13 9.82 16.04 -0.10
C PHE A 13 11.04 15.18 -0.45
N HIS A 14 12.26 15.73 -0.40
CA HIS A 14 13.47 14.94 -0.65
C HIS A 14 13.68 13.82 0.38
N GLU A 15 13.20 14.00 1.61
CA GLU A 15 13.32 12.97 2.64
C GLU A 15 12.30 11.84 2.43
N VAL A 16 11.06 12.20 2.12
CA VAL A 16 9.92 11.25 2.04
C VAL A 16 9.67 10.69 0.64
N GLY A 17 10.10 11.39 -0.41
CA GLY A 17 9.87 11.05 -1.82
C GLY A 17 10.83 9.99 -2.38
N LYS A 18 11.53 9.27 -1.51
CA LYS A 18 12.44 8.19 -1.89
C LYS A 18 11.65 6.93 -2.26
N GLU A 19 12.18 6.14 -3.18
CA GLU A 19 11.56 4.88 -3.56
C GLU A 19 11.60 3.89 -2.38
N LEU A 20 10.43 3.37 -2.01
CA LEU A 20 10.29 2.38 -0.95
C LEU A 20 10.35 0.97 -1.54
N PRO A 21 11.21 0.05 -1.03
CA PRO A 21 11.33 -1.31 -1.56
C PRO A 21 9.99 -2.07 -1.64
N LEU A 22 9.12 -1.84 -0.67
CA LEU A 22 7.77 -2.43 -0.65
C LEU A 22 6.93 -2.01 -1.85
N ILE A 23 6.93 -0.72 -2.19
CA ILE A 23 6.12 -0.18 -3.29
C ILE A 23 6.60 -0.77 -4.62
N LYS A 24 7.92 -0.83 -4.81
CA LYS A 24 8.51 -1.45 -6.00
C LYS A 24 8.09 -2.91 -6.14
N LYS A 25 8.18 -3.69 -5.06
CA LYS A 25 7.73 -5.09 -5.04
C LYS A 25 6.25 -5.24 -5.36
N LEU A 26 5.38 -4.39 -4.79
CA LEU A 26 3.95 -4.42 -5.10
C LEU A 26 3.68 -4.16 -6.58
N ILE A 27 4.38 -3.21 -7.20
CA ILE A 27 4.25 -2.91 -8.63
C ILE A 27 4.70 -4.11 -9.47
N GLU A 28 5.86 -4.69 -9.19
CA GLU A 28 6.41 -5.87 -9.88
C GLU A 28 5.47 -7.09 -9.79
N ASP A 29 4.88 -7.33 -8.62
CA ASP A 29 3.97 -8.46 -8.37
C ASP A 29 2.54 -8.21 -8.95
N GLY A 30 2.27 -7.01 -9.47
CA GLY A 30 1.01 -6.62 -10.10
C GLY A 30 -0.06 -6.08 -9.14
N TYR A 31 0.34 -5.69 -7.93
CA TYR A 31 -0.49 -5.04 -6.92
C TYR A 31 -0.52 -3.51 -7.11
N THR A 32 -1.09 -3.07 -8.24
CA THR A 32 -1.18 -1.65 -8.66
C THR A 32 -2.53 -1.00 -8.36
N GLY A 33 -3.21 -1.44 -7.30
CA GLY A 33 -4.51 -0.95 -6.86
C GLY A 33 -5.68 -1.54 -7.64
N ARG A 34 -6.75 -0.76 -7.85
CA ARG A 34 -8.02 -1.23 -8.45
C ARG A 34 -7.90 -1.71 -9.90
N LYS A 35 -6.84 -1.31 -10.60
CA LYS A 35 -6.54 -1.76 -11.97
C LYS A 35 -5.71 -3.06 -12.00
N GLY A 36 -5.10 -3.45 -10.89
CA GLY A 36 -4.32 -4.68 -10.76
C GLY A 36 -4.96 -5.68 -9.81
N LYS A 37 -4.11 -6.48 -9.14
CA LYS A 37 -4.53 -7.53 -8.18
C LYS A 37 -4.98 -6.97 -6.82
N GLY A 38 -5.04 -5.65 -6.66
CA GLY A 38 -5.13 -4.96 -5.38
C GLY A 38 -3.89 -4.12 -5.11
N GLY A 39 -3.71 -3.63 -3.89
CA GLY A 39 -2.55 -2.87 -3.42
C GLY A 39 -2.38 -3.17 -1.94
N PHE A 40 -2.22 -2.14 -1.10
CA PHE A 40 -2.27 -2.33 0.37
C PHE A 40 -3.52 -3.09 0.85
N PHE A 41 -4.61 -3.00 0.08
CA PHE A 41 -5.78 -3.85 0.23
C PHE A 41 -6.04 -4.63 -1.05
N ARG A 42 -6.54 -5.86 -0.92
CA ARG A 42 -7.02 -6.67 -2.04
C ARG A 42 -8.34 -7.34 -1.68
N MET A 43 -9.10 -7.71 -2.72
CA MET A 43 -10.32 -8.48 -2.56
C MET A 43 -10.00 -9.94 -2.89
N ASN A 44 -9.92 -10.79 -1.88
CA ASN A 44 -9.84 -12.24 -2.10
C ASN A 44 -11.25 -12.76 -2.46
N LYS A 45 -11.32 -13.60 -3.49
CA LYS A 45 -12.55 -14.22 -3.98
C LYS A 45 -12.39 -15.73 -3.89
N GLU A 46 -12.78 -16.30 -2.75
CA GLU A 46 -12.79 -17.73 -2.51
C GLU A 46 -14.21 -18.18 -2.19
N ASN A 47 -14.62 -19.34 -2.70
CA ASN A 47 -15.92 -19.96 -2.40
C ASN A 47 -17.14 -19.04 -2.61
N ASN A 48 -17.15 -18.23 -3.66
CA ASN A 48 -18.17 -17.19 -3.91
C ASN A 48 -18.27 -16.07 -2.86
N HIS A 49 -17.39 -16.05 -1.85
CA HIS A 49 -17.30 -14.98 -0.88
C HIS A 49 -16.23 -13.96 -1.26
N LYS A 50 -16.45 -12.71 -0.86
CA LYS A 50 -15.51 -11.60 -1.05
C LYS A 50 -14.96 -11.22 0.31
N ILE A 51 -13.66 -11.44 0.52
CA ILE A 51 -12.97 -11.10 1.75
C ILE A 51 -12.01 -9.94 1.45
N LEU A 52 -12.21 -8.82 2.15
CA LEU A 52 -11.26 -7.72 2.09
C LEU A 52 -10.02 -8.10 2.90
N GLU A 53 -8.86 -8.13 2.26
CA GLU A 53 -7.59 -8.42 2.91
C GLU A 53 -6.69 -7.18 2.92
N SER A 54 -5.93 -7.01 3.98
CA SER A 54 -4.94 -5.96 4.18
C SER A 54 -3.54 -6.55 4.21
N LEU A 55 -2.58 -5.82 3.64
CA LEU A 55 -1.17 -6.17 3.64
C LEU A 55 -0.54 -5.98 5.03
N ASN A 56 0.20 -6.97 5.49
CA ASN A 56 1.07 -6.87 6.65
C ASN A 56 2.43 -6.31 6.22
N TYR A 57 2.82 -5.14 6.74
CA TYR A 57 4.06 -4.46 6.39
C TYR A 57 5.34 -5.17 6.85
N LYS A 58 5.26 -6.10 7.81
CA LYS A 58 6.45 -6.80 8.35
C LYS A 58 6.88 -7.98 7.47
N ASN A 59 5.93 -8.75 6.96
CA ASN A 59 6.18 -10.00 6.23
C ASN A 59 5.55 -10.02 4.83
N HIS A 60 4.86 -8.95 4.44
CA HIS A 60 4.20 -8.78 3.14
C HIS A 60 3.11 -9.82 2.83
N SER A 61 2.55 -10.49 3.85
CA SER A 61 1.39 -11.37 3.68
C SER A 61 0.07 -10.61 3.78
N TYR A 62 -0.95 -11.11 3.10
CA TYR A 62 -2.30 -10.59 3.20
C TYR A 62 -3.11 -11.38 4.24
N HIS A 63 -3.92 -10.66 5.01
CA HIS A 63 -4.83 -11.24 5.99
C HIS A 63 -6.17 -10.52 5.95
N ALA A 64 -7.24 -11.17 6.41
CA ALA A 64 -8.55 -10.54 6.53
C ALA A 64 -8.46 -9.21 7.28
N SER A 65 -8.97 -8.16 6.66
CA SER A 65 -8.94 -6.80 7.21
C SER A 65 -9.84 -6.72 8.42
N LYS A 66 -9.29 -6.21 9.53
CA LYS A 66 -10.07 -5.92 10.74
C LYS A 66 -10.47 -4.46 10.73
N LYS A 67 -11.75 -4.18 10.92
CA LYS A 67 -12.23 -2.83 11.16
C LYS A 67 -11.83 -2.45 12.60
N ILE A 68 -11.07 -1.38 12.75
CA ILE A 68 -10.72 -0.84 14.06
C ILE A 68 -11.92 -0.03 14.54
N ASP A 69 -12.34 -0.28 15.77
CA ASP A 69 -13.31 0.57 16.45
C ASP A 69 -12.58 1.76 17.06
N LEU A 70 -12.80 2.93 16.47
CA LEU A 70 -12.18 4.18 16.91
C LEU A 70 -12.74 4.67 18.25
N SER A 71 -13.92 4.18 18.67
CA SER A 71 -14.52 4.57 19.96
C SER A 71 -13.77 3.99 21.17
N LEU A 72 -12.97 2.94 20.98
CA LEU A 72 -12.14 2.32 22.03
C LEU A 72 -10.79 3.02 22.24
N LEU A 73 -10.49 4.05 21.46
CA LEU A 73 -9.23 4.82 21.52
C LEU A 73 -9.40 6.20 22.17
N VAL A 74 -10.59 6.52 22.65
CA VAL A 74 -10.96 7.77 23.35
C VAL A 74 -11.21 7.46 24.81
#